data_AF-A0A6G3WVZ4-F1
#
_entry.id   AF-A0A6G3WVZ4-F1
#
_cell.length_a   1.000
_cell.length_b   1.000
_cell.length_c   1.000
_cell.angle_alpha   90.00
_cell.angle_beta   90.00
_cell.angle_gamma   90.00
#
_symmetry.space_group_name_H-M   'P 1'
#
loop_
_entity.id
_entity.type
_entity.pdbx_description
1 polymer ?
#
loop_
_entity_poly.entity_id
_entity_poly.type
_entity_poly.pdbx_seq_one_letter_code
_entity_poly.pdbx_strand_id
1 'polypeptide(L)'
;MSDVLSAPLVVEFPFTRSLGPVQSAFLTGLRERTVLGVRTEDGTVLVPPVEYDPVTANEIRDLVEVAPTGTVTTWAWNPSPGRDQPLPTPFAWVLVRLDGAGTALLHVLDAPGPDAVRTGMRVRIRWAATRTGAITDIACFEPYEGEPGHCEPAPHTGEFAEPVTGIVTPARLDYVHTPGRAQSAYIKALEERRTVGERCPACRKVYVPPRGACPTCGVATAEQVEVGPRGTVTTFCIVNIKAAHTANLDIEVPYVYA
;
A
#
# COMPACT_ATOMS: atom_id res chain seq x y z
N MET A 1 26.13 26.42 -5.20
CA MET A 1 25.59 25.12 -4.76
C MET A 1 24.66 25.40 -3.59
N SER A 2 23.48 24.78 -3.53
CA SER A 2 22.52 25.01 -2.44
C SER A 2 23.15 24.62 -1.10
N ASP A 3 23.16 25.53 -0.12
CA ASP A 3 23.59 25.24 1.26
C ASP A 3 22.63 24.31 2.01
N VAL A 4 21.47 24.03 1.42
CA VAL A 4 20.44 23.13 1.95
C VAL A 4 20.78 21.70 1.54
N LEU A 5 20.87 20.82 2.54
CA LEU A 5 21.11 19.39 2.35
C LEU A 5 19.91 18.73 1.65
N SER A 6 20.14 17.60 1.01
CA SER A 6 19.09 16.78 0.42
C SER A 6 19.53 15.33 0.37
N ALA A 7 18.61 14.40 0.60
CA ALA A 7 18.89 12.96 0.54
C ALA A 7 17.62 12.19 0.11
N PRO A 8 17.77 11.04 -0.56
CA PRO A 8 16.67 10.09 -0.71
C PRO A 8 16.17 9.64 0.67
N LEU A 9 14.85 9.62 0.83
CA LEU A 9 14.17 9.09 2.01
C LEU A 9 13.09 8.12 1.54
N VAL A 10 13.17 6.90 2.08
CA VAL A 10 12.18 5.86 1.88
C VAL A 10 11.39 5.72 3.16
N VAL A 11 10.08 5.90 3.08
CA VAL A 11 9.17 5.60 4.18
C VAL A 11 8.45 4.30 3.86
N GLU A 12 8.66 3.28 4.68
CA GLU A 12 7.97 2.00 4.57
C GLU A 12 7.15 1.72 5.83
N PHE A 13 5.88 1.40 5.63
CA PHE A 13 4.98 1.02 6.71
C PHE A 13 4.09 -0.14 6.24
N PRO A 14 4.65 -1.35 6.09
CA PRO A 14 3.88 -2.50 5.61
C PRO A 14 2.70 -2.78 6.54
N PHE A 15 1.53 -2.98 5.94
CA PHE A 15 0.30 -3.27 6.69
C PHE A 15 0.03 -4.77 6.67
N THR A 16 0.09 -5.38 7.86
CA THR A 16 -0.26 -6.78 8.07
C THR A 16 -1.73 -6.90 8.43
N ARG A 17 -2.46 -7.74 7.71
CA ARG A 17 -3.89 -8.01 7.91
C ARG A 17 -4.13 -9.50 8.04
N SER A 18 -4.84 -9.91 9.08
CA SER A 18 -5.49 -11.22 9.13
C SER A 18 -6.71 -11.25 8.21
N LEU A 19 -6.92 -12.39 7.54
CA LEU A 19 -8.02 -12.59 6.61
C LEU A 19 -9.15 -13.34 7.30
N GLY A 20 -10.39 -12.88 7.12
CA GLY A 20 -11.57 -13.67 7.44
C GLY A 20 -11.82 -14.76 6.39
N PRO A 21 -12.83 -15.62 6.59
CA PRO A 21 -13.06 -16.81 5.77
C PRO A 21 -13.26 -16.50 4.28
N VAL A 22 -13.97 -15.41 3.96
CA VAL A 22 -14.25 -15.01 2.57
C VAL A 22 -12.97 -14.59 1.84
N GLN A 23 -12.18 -13.69 2.44
CA GLN A 23 -10.95 -13.21 1.82
C GLN A 23 -9.82 -14.25 1.83
N SER A 24 -9.78 -15.08 2.86
CA SER A 24 -8.90 -16.26 2.92
C SER A 24 -9.20 -17.21 1.76
N ALA A 25 -10.46 -17.56 1.55
CA ALA A 25 -10.88 -18.42 0.45
C ALA A 25 -10.55 -17.81 -0.91
N PHE A 26 -10.81 -16.52 -1.12
CA PHE A 26 -10.48 -15.85 -2.39
C PHE A 26 -8.98 -15.87 -2.71
N LEU A 27 -8.14 -15.41 -1.79
CA LEU A 27 -6.71 -15.34 -2.01
C LEU A 27 -6.08 -16.73 -2.12
N THR A 28 -6.57 -17.70 -1.34
CA THR A 28 -6.17 -19.11 -1.50
C THR A 28 -6.62 -19.66 -2.84
N GLY A 29 -7.84 -19.35 -3.28
CA GLY A 29 -8.36 -19.71 -4.59
C GLY A 29 -7.46 -19.19 -5.71
N LEU A 30 -7.09 -17.91 -5.70
CA LEU A 30 -6.16 -17.35 -6.69
C LEU A 30 -4.83 -18.12 -6.70
N ARG A 31 -4.34 -18.49 -5.51
CA ARG A 31 -3.13 -19.33 -5.40
C ARG A 31 -3.31 -20.68 -6.08
N GLU A 32 -4.48 -21.30 -5.96
CA GLU A 32 -4.83 -22.58 -6.58
C GLU A 32 -5.38 -22.48 -8.02
N ARG A 33 -5.44 -21.28 -8.61
CA ARG A 33 -6.01 -20.97 -9.95
C ARG A 33 -7.53 -21.08 -10.05
N THR A 34 -8.21 -20.83 -8.94
CA THR A 34 -9.67 -20.76 -8.84
C THR A 34 -10.07 -19.33 -8.49
N VAL A 35 -10.97 -18.72 -9.28
CA VAL A 35 -11.47 -17.37 -8.96
C VAL A 35 -12.78 -17.50 -8.22
N LEU A 36 -12.80 -17.07 -6.96
CA LEU A 36 -14.01 -17.05 -6.15
C LEU A 36 -14.64 -15.66 -6.13
N GLY A 37 -15.96 -15.63 -6.21
CA GLY A 37 -16.81 -14.50 -5.83
C GLY A 37 -17.70 -14.86 -4.64
N VAL A 38 -18.50 -13.91 -4.20
CA VAL A 38 -19.53 -14.12 -3.18
C VAL A 38 -20.88 -13.66 -3.72
N ARG A 39 -21.93 -14.46 -3.51
CA ARG A 39 -23.28 -14.15 -3.94
C ARG A 39 -24.00 -13.32 -2.86
N THR A 40 -24.60 -12.22 -3.28
CA THR A 40 -25.51 -11.38 -2.46
C THR A 40 -26.92 -11.99 -2.41
N GLU A 41 -27.76 -11.47 -1.53
CA GLU A 41 -29.15 -11.92 -1.40
C GLU A 41 -29.97 -11.70 -2.68
N ASP A 42 -29.65 -10.67 -3.47
CA ASP A 42 -30.27 -10.39 -4.77
C ASP A 42 -29.71 -11.24 -5.93
N GLY A 43 -28.77 -12.14 -5.65
CA GLY A 43 -28.16 -13.05 -6.62
C GLY A 43 -26.95 -12.49 -7.36
N THR A 44 -26.57 -11.23 -7.13
CA THR A 44 -25.36 -10.64 -7.72
C THR A 44 -24.09 -11.31 -7.19
N VAL A 45 -23.14 -11.64 -8.06
CA VAL A 45 -21.84 -12.19 -7.66
C VAL A 45 -20.78 -11.09 -7.60
N LEU A 46 -20.23 -10.85 -6.42
CA LEU A 46 -19.19 -9.84 -6.17
C LEU A 46 -17.79 -10.44 -6.34
N VAL A 47 -16.96 -9.81 -7.18
CA VAL A 47 -15.56 -10.17 -7.42
C VAL A 47 -14.71 -8.90 -7.51
N PRO A 48 -13.69 -8.72 -6.64
CA PRO A 48 -13.34 -9.58 -5.50
C PRO A 48 -14.48 -9.72 -4.48
N PRO A 49 -14.56 -10.85 -3.76
CA PRO A 49 -15.60 -11.03 -2.76
C PRO A 49 -15.37 -10.14 -1.54
N VAL A 50 -16.48 -9.76 -0.90
CA VAL A 50 -16.52 -8.93 0.31
C VAL A 50 -17.30 -9.66 1.40
N GLU A 51 -17.02 -9.36 2.67
CA GLU A 51 -17.63 -10.07 3.82
C GLU A 51 -19.03 -9.56 4.15
N TYR A 52 -19.36 -8.36 3.70
CA TYR A 52 -20.65 -7.70 3.93
C TYR A 52 -21.18 -7.13 2.62
N ASP A 53 -22.48 -7.30 2.41
CA ASP A 53 -23.19 -6.75 1.27
C ASP A 53 -23.10 -5.21 1.27
N PRO A 54 -22.63 -4.56 0.19
CA PRO A 54 -22.44 -3.12 0.15
C PRO A 54 -23.76 -2.31 0.16
N VAL A 55 -24.89 -2.96 -0.12
CA VAL A 55 -26.22 -2.35 -0.15
C VAL A 55 -26.94 -2.59 1.17
N THR A 56 -26.97 -3.84 1.66
CA THR A 56 -27.78 -4.21 2.85
C THR A 56 -26.98 -4.25 4.15
N ALA A 57 -25.65 -4.25 4.09
CA ALA A 57 -24.73 -4.47 5.21
C ALA A 57 -24.87 -5.85 5.90
N ASN A 58 -25.68 -6.76 5.36
CA ASN A 58 -25.76 -8.13 5.86
C ASN A 58 -24.45 -8.86 5.59
N GLU A 59 -24.10 -9.79 6.49
CA GLU A 59 -22.96 -10.67 6.28
C GLU A 59 -23.25 -11.67 5.16
N ILE A 60 -22.31 -11.82 4.22
CA ILE A 60 -22.43 -12.72 3.07
C ILE A 60 -21.26 -13.70 3.03
N ARG A 61 -21.58 -14.98 2.80
CA ARG A 61 -20.61 -16.09 2.80
C ARG A 61 -20.84 -17.13 1.69
N ASP A 62 -21.84 -16.93 0.83
CA ASP A 62 -22.16 -17.87 -0.25
C ASP A 62 -21.12 -17.74 -1.37
N LEU A 63 -20.03 -18.51 -1.25
CA LEU A 63 -18.91 -18.48 -2.19
C LEU A 63 -19.24 -19.26 -3.46
N VAL A 64 -18.86 -18.68 -4.59
CA VAL A 64 -19.07 -19.27 -5.91
C VAL A 64 -17.81 -19.15 -6.76
N GLU A 65 -17.52 -20.16 -7.56
CA GLU A 65 -16.46 -20.11 -8.57
C GLU A 65 -16.97 -19.41 -9.83
N VAL A 66 -16.18 -18.46 -10.33
CA VAL A 66 -16.40 -17.77 -11.60
C VAL A 66 -15.33 -18.14 -12.61
N ALA A 67 -15.61 -17.96 -13.90
CA ALA A 67 -14.64 -18.34 -14.93
C ALA A 67 -13.39 -17.45 -14.89
N PRO A 68 -12.22 -17.97 -15.29
CA PRO A 68 -10.99 -17.18 -15.47
C PRO A 68 -11.01 -16.36 -16.77
N THR A 69 -12.16 -16.22 -17.43
CA THR A 69 -12.39 -15.45 -18.65
C THR A 69 -13.36 -14.32 -18.37
N GLY A 70 -13.26 -13.23 -19.12
CA GLY A 70 -14.14 -12.07 -18.92
C GLY A 70 -14.09 -11.05 -20.05
N THR A 71 -14.81 -9.96 -19.83
CA THR A 71 -14.92 -8.84 -20.76
C THR A 71 -14.40 -7.56 -20.11
N VAL A 72 -13.56 -6.81 -20.84
CA VAL A 72 -13.12 -5.47 -20.43
C VAL A 72 -14.32 -4.52 -20.47
N THR A 73 -14.66 -3.90 -19.34
CA THR A 73 -15.76 -2.92 -19.24
C THR A 73 -15.28 -1.49 -19.43
N THR A 74 -14.06 -1.17 -18.99
CA THR A 74 -13.37 0.11 -19.25
C THR A 74 -11.87 -0.07 -19.02
N TRP A 75 -11.07 0.88 -19.52
CA TRP A 75 -9.62 0.78 -19.47
C TRP A 75 -8.92 2.15 -19.53
N ALA A 76 -7.66 2.17 -19.11
CA ALA A 76 -6.75 3.31 -19.25
C ALA A 76 -5.33 2.82 -19.60
N TRP A 77 -4.68 3.49 -20.54
CA TRP A 77 -3.31 3.15 -20.94
C TRP A 77 -2.28 3.68 -19.94
N ASN A 78 -1.28 2.87 -19.63
CA ASN A 78 -0.13 3.25 -18.84
C ASN A 78 1.15 3.17 -19.68
N PRO A 79 1.64 4.29 -20.23
CA PRO A 79 2.79 4.31 -21.13
C PRO A 79 4.14 4.21 -20.40
N SER A 80 4.18 4.37 -19.08
CA SER A 80 5.42 4.42 -18.31
C SER A 80 5.20 3.84 -16.91
N PRO A 81 5.15 2.51 -16.78
CA PRO A 81 4.99 1.85 -15.50
C PRO A 81 6.05 2.27 -14.48
N GLY A 82 5.62 2.52 -13.24
CA GLY A 82 6.51 2.68 -12.12
C GLY A 82 7.22 1.38 -11.74
N ARG A 83 8.31 1.47 -10.98
CA ARG A 83 9.17 0.34 -10.57
C ARG A 83 8.41 -0.84 -9.96
N ASP A 84 7.40 -0.56 -9.14
CA ASP A 84 6.70 -1.59 -8.35
C ASP A 84 5.28 -1.89 -8.90
N GLN A 85 5.03 -1.55 -10.17
CA GLN A 85 3.78 -1.90 -10.85
C GLN A 85 3.83 -3.33 -11.42
N PRO A 86 2.66 -3.95 -11.70
CA PRO A 86 2.60 -5.38 -12.02
C PRO A 86 3.40 -5.81 -13.25
N LEU A 87 3.55 -4.94 -14.26
CA LEU A 87 4.34 -5.21 -15.46
C LEU A 87 5.40 -4.11 -15.65
N PRO A 88 6.63 -4.47 -16.07
CA PRO A 88 7.72 -3.53 -16.29
C PRO A 88 7.65 -2.80 -17.64
N THR A 89 6.77 -3.24 -18.54
CA THR A 89 6.55 -2.67 -19.87
C THR A 89 5.17 -2.01 -19.95
N PRO A 90 4.94 -1.03 -20.85
CA PRO A 90 3.62 -0.39 -21.01
C PRO A 90 2.47 -1.40 -21.08
N PHE A 91 1.36 -1.09 -20.42
CA PHE A 91 0.20 -1.98 -20.30
C PHE A 91 -1.08 -1.18 -20.13
N ALA A 92 -2.25 -1.85 -20.16
CA ALA A 92 -3.52 -1.22 -19.83
C ALA A 92 -4.01 -1.61 -18.43
N TRP A 93 -4.43 -0.63 -17.63
CA TRP A 93 -5.31 -0.88 -16.50
C TRP A 93 -6.71 -1.16 -17.03
N VAL A 94 -7.33 -2.26 -16.61
CA VAL A 94 -8.64 -2.70 -17.09
C VAL A 94 -9.56 -3.04 -15.92
N LEU A 95 -10.83 -2.66 -16.04
CA LEU A 95 -11.90 -3.30 -15.27
C LEU A 95 -12.41 -4.49 -16.09
N VAL A 96 -12.30 -5.70 -15.55
CA VAL A 96 -12.75 -6.93 -16.21
C VAL A 96 -13.93 -7.51 -15.46
N ARG A 97 -15.08 -7.61 -16.11
CA ARG A 97 -16.19 -8.41 -15.60
C ARG A 97 -15.97 -9.86 -16.04
N LEU A 98 -15.59 -10.72 -15.08
CA LEU A 98 -15.42 -12.15 -15.31
C LEU A 98 -16.77 -12.81 -15.64
N ASP A 99 -16.75 -13.88 -16.42
CA ASP A 99 -17.97 -14.63 -16.73
C ASP A 99 -18.49 -15.29 -15.46
N GLY A 100 -19.76 -15.03 -15.13
CA GLY A 100 -20.36 -15.41 -13.85
C GLY A 100 -20.28 -14.32 -12.76
N ALA A 101 -19.52 -13.24 -12.96
CA ALA A 101 -19.45 -12.13 -12.01
C ALA A 101 -20.45 -11.00 -12.36
N GLY A 102 -21.04 -10.39 -11.33
CA GLY A 102 -21.87 -9.18 -11.44
C GLY A 102 -21.07 -7.88 -11.39
N THR A 103 -19.85 -7.91 -10.85
CA THR A 103 -18.94 -6.76 -10.71
C THR A 103 -17.66 -6.94 -11.52
N ALA A 104 -16.87 -5.86 -11.65
CA ALA A 104 -15.62 -5.88 -12.40
C ALA A 104 -14.40 -5.84 -11.47
N LEU A 105 -13.42 -6.70 -11.78
CA LEU A 105 -12.12 -6.75 -11.15
C LEU A 105 -11.16 -5.78 -11.84
N LEU A 106 -10.54 -4.87 -11.07
CA LEU A 106 -9.43 -4.08 -11.57
C LEU A 106 -8.17 -4.94 -11.66
N HIS A 107 -7.56 -4.99 -12.84
CA HIS A 107 -6.25 -5.61 -13.01
C HIS A 107 -5.52 -5.07 -14.24
N VAL A 108 -4.34 -5.61 -14.53
CA VAL A 108 -3.55 -5.27 -15.72
C VAL A 108 -3.87 -6.18 -16.90
N LEU A 109 -3.91 -5.61 -18.10
CA LEU A 109 -3.97 -6.31 -19.38
C LEU A 109 -2.64 -6.11 -20.12
N ASP A 110 -1.99 -7.22 -20.46
CA ASP A 110 -0.81 -7.24 -21.31
C ASP A 110 -1.26 -7.08 -22.78
N ALA A 111 -0.87 -5.96 -23.39
CA ALA A 111 -1.26 -5.60 -24.75
C ALA A 111 -0.10 -4.83 -25.44
N PRO A 112 0.08 -4.97 -26.77
CA PRO A 112 1.21 -4.37 -27.47
C PRO A 112 1.15 -2.83 -27.57
N GLY A 113 -0.03 -2.24 -27.36
CA GLY A 113 -0.26 -0.80 -27.46
C GLY A 113 -1.72 -0.42 -27.17
N PRO A 114 -2.01 0.88 -27.02
CA PRO A 114 -3.36 1.34 -26.70
C PRO A 114 -4.38 1.01 -27.79
N ASP A 115 -3.97 0.98 -29.06
CA ASP A 115 -4.86 0.67 -30.20
C ASP A 115 -5.34 -0.80 -30.20
N ALA A 116 -4.67 -1.68 -29.46
CA ALA A 116 -5.07 -3.08 -29.30
C ALA A 116 -6.10 -3.28 -28.17
N VAL A 117 -6.41 -2.24 -27.38
CA VAL A 117 -7.31 -2.32 -26.23
C VAL A 117 -8.63 -1.64 -26.54
N ARG A 118 -9.74 -2.31 -26.25
CA ARG A 118 -11.08 -1.77 -26.43
C ARG A 118 -12.06 -2.29 -25.40
N THR A 119 -12.99 -1.45 -25.00
CA THR A 119 -14.15 -1.89 -24.21
C THR A 119 -14.92 -2.97 -24.99
N GLY A 120 -15.35 -4.01 -24.29
CA GLY A 120 -16.03 -5.16 -24.86
C GLY A 120 -15.10 -6.25 -25.39
N MET A 121 -13.76 -6.07 -25.36
CA MET A 121 -12.85 -7.15 -25.75
C MET A 121 -12.85 -8.28 -24.71
N ARG A 122 -12.62 -9.49 -25.21
CA ARG A 122 -12.54 -10.72 -24.43
C ARG A 122 -11.11 -10.94 -23.96
N VAL A 123 -10.99 -11.34 -22.69
CA VAL A 123 -9.71 -11.56 -22.03
C VAL A 123 -9.78 -12.81 -21.17
N ARG A 124 -8.61 -13.36 -20.85
CA ARG A 124 -8.46 -14.45 -19.87
C ARG A 124 -7.31 -14.18 -18.92
N ILE A 125 -7.37 -14.76 -17.74
CA ILE A 125 -6.30 -14.70 -16.76
C ILE A 125 -5.08 -15.46 -17.28
N ARG A 126 -3.93 -14.80 -17.26
CA ARG A 126 -2.61 -15.41 -17.26
C ARG A 126 -2.15 -15.51 -15.80
N TRP A 127 -2.05 -16.73 -15.28
CA TRP A 127 -1.61 -16.98 -13.91
C TRP A 127 -0.10 -16.76 -13.75
N ALA A 128 0.32 -16.26 -12.60
CA ALA A 128 1.72 -16.13 -12.23
C ALA A 128 2.39 -17.51 -12.09
N ALA A 129 3.69 -17.57 -12.38
CA ALA A 129 4.48 -18.79 -12.23
C ALA A 129 4.57 -19.22 -10.76
N THR A 130 4.84 -18.25 -9.88
CA THR A 130 4.82 -18.41 -8.43
C THR A 130 3.58 -17.71 -7.88
N ARG A 131 2.83 -18.39 -7.03
CA ARG A 131 1.58 -17.91 -6.45
C ARG A 131 1.65 -18.04 -4.94
N THR A 132 1.26 -17.00 -4.21
CA THR A 132 1.49 -16.89 -2.77
C THR A 132 0.25 -16.55 -1.95
N GLY A 133 -0.92 -16.44 -2.58
CA GLY A 133 -2.13 -15.97 -1.92
C GLY A 133 -2.29 -14.46 -2.02
N ALA A 134 -2.06 -13.89 -3.20
CA ALA A 134 -2.14 -12.45 -3.45
C ALA A 134 -2.90 -12.16 -4.75
N ILE A 135 -3.39 -10.93 -4.90
CA ILE A 135 -4.06 -10.52 -6.15
C ILE A 135 -3.13 -10.65 -7.38
N THR A 136 -1.82 -10.56 -7.16
CA THR A 136 -0.76 -10.74 -8.14
C THR A 136 -0.53 -12.20 -8.56
N ASP A 137 -1.23 -13.16 -7.95
CA ASP A 137 -1.26 -14.55 -8.44
C ASP A 137 -1.92 -14.62 -9.84
N ILE A 138 -2.76 -13.63 -10.15
CA ILE A 138 -3.08 -13.23 -11.52
C ILE A 138 -1.92 -12.36 -12.02
N ALA A 139 -1.07 -12.88 -12.92
CA ALA A 139 0.04 -12.09 -13.46
C ALA A 139 -0.48 -10.92 -14.29
N CYS A 140 -1.46 -11.19 -15.17
CA CYS A 140 -2.20 -10.20 -15.92
C CYS A 140 -3.41 -10.87 -16.60
N PHE A 141 -4.22 -10.08 -17.30
CA PHE A 141 -5.08 -10.55 -18.37
C PHE A 141 -4.33 -10.53 -19.71
N GLU A 142 -4.74 -11.40 -20.62
CA GLU A 142 -4.31 -11.41 -22.02
C GLU A 142 -5.54 -11.51 -22.94
N PRO A 143 -5.46 -10.99 -24.19
CA PRO A 143 -6.53 -11.13 -25.17
C PRO A 143 -6.92 -12.60 -25.37
N TYR A 144 -8.22 -12.86 -25.51
CA TYR A 144 -8.75 -14.20 -25.64
C TYR A 144 -9.81 -14.27 -26.75
N GLU A 145 -9.62 -15.15 -27.73
CA GLU A 145 -10.57 -15.37 -28.83
C GLU A 145 -11.60 -16.47 -28.50
N GLY A 146 -12.31 -16.29 -27.38
CA GLY A 146 -13.44 -17.15 -27.02
C GLY A 146 -14.74 -16.37 -26.94
N GLU A 147 -15.84 -17.04 -27.22
CA GLU A 147 -17.17 -16.46 -27.03
C GLU A 147 -17.43 -16.15 -25.54
N PRO A 148 -18.33 -15.20 -25.23
CA PRO A 148 -18.80 -15.00 -23.87
C PRO A 148 -19.37 -16.32 -23.35
N GLY A 149 -18.76 -16.87 -22.32
CA GLY A 149 -19.27 -18.08 -21.68
C GLY A 149 -20.53 -17.73 -20.89
N HIS A 150 -21.64 -18.41 -21.14
CA HIS A 150 -22.70 -18.56 -20.14
C HIS A 150 -22.21 -19.55 -19.06
N CYS A 151 -21.19 -19.13 -18.31
CA CYS A 151 -20.69 -19.92 -17.19
C CYS A 151 -21.51 -19.52 -15.96
N GLU A 152 -22.49 -20.35 -15.61
CA GLU A 152 -23.20 -20.18 -14.34
C GLU A 152 -22.19 -20.39 -13.21
N PRO A 153 -22.10 -19.44 -12.25
CA PRO A 153 -21.21 -19.59 -11.10
C PRO A 153 -21.53 -20.87 -10.33
N ALA A 154 -20.53 -21.72 -10.14
CA ALA A 154 -20.69 -22.97 -9.42
C ALA A 154 -20.52 -22.72 -7.91
N PRO A 155 -21.37 -23.28 -7.03
CA PRO A 155 -21.15 -23.20 -5.59
C PRO A 155 -19.77 -23.75 -5.20
N HIS A 156 -19.09 -23.09 -4.27
CA HIS A 156 -17.78 -23.49 -3.78
C HIS A 156 -17.73 -23.41 -2.25
N THR A 157 -17.17 -24.42 -1.57
CA THR A 157 -17.18 -24.46 -0.09
C THR A 157 -16.26 -23.42 0.54
N GLY A 158 -15.23 -22.98 -0.19
CA GLY A 158 -14.21 -22.05 0.29
C GLY A 158 -13.15 -22.72 1.18
N GLU A 159 -13.25 -24.04 1.36
CA GLU A 159 -12.30 -24.82 2.14
C GLU A 159 -11.12 -25.23 1.26
N PHE A 160 -9.92 -24.95 1.74
CA PHE A 160 -8.65 -25.33 1.11
C PHE A 160 -7.75 -25.99 2.15
N ALA A 161 -6.89 -26.91 1.73
CA ALA A 161 -6.01 -27.65 2.65
C ALA A 161 -5.06 -26.73 3.44
N GLU A 162 -4.54 -25.68 2.80
CA GLU A 162 -3.60 -24.72 3.40
C GLU A 162 -4.07 -23.28 3.19
N PRO A 163 -5.06 -22.80 3.97
CA PRO A 163 -5.64 -21.49 3.75
C PRO A 163 -4.64 -20.35 4.03
N VAL A 164 -4.68 -19.32 3.19
CA VAL A 164 -3.97 -18.06 3.43
C VAL A 164 -4.70 -17.31 4.54
N THR A 165 -4.09 -17.18 5.71
CA THR A 165 -4.74 -16.58 6.91
C THR A 165 -4.36 -15.13 7.15
N GLY A 166 -3.34 -14.63 6.47
CA GLY A 166 -2.89 -13.26 6.58
C GLY A 166 -2.04 -12.82 5.40
N ILE A 167 -2.02 -11.52 5.14
CA ILE A 167 -1.20 -10.90 4.11
C ILE A 167 -0.44 -9.71 4.70
N VAL A 168 0.72 -9.43 4.09
CA VAL A 168 1.47 -8.20 4.31
C VAL A 168 1.39 -7.39 3.02
N THR A 169 0.70 -6.25 3.09
CA THR A 169 0.63 -5.32 1.96
C THR A 169 1.73 -4.27 2.10
N PRO A 170 2.63 -4.13 1.11
CA PRO A 170 3.68 -3.14 1.17
C PRO A 170 3.06 -1.74 1.02
N ALA A 171 3.44 -0.82 1.91
CA ALA A 171 3.22 0.61 1.71
C ALA A 171 4.58 1.29 1.76
N ARG A 172 5.01 1.80 0.61
CA ARG A 172 6.32 2.41 0.40
C ARG A 172 6.15 3.76 -0.28
N LEU A 173 6.86 4.77 0.21
CA LEU A 173 6.93 6.08 -0.42
C LEU A 173 8.40 6.47 -0.59
N ASP A 174 8.81 6.63 -1.85
CA ASP A 174 10.13 7.13 -2.23
C ASP A 174 10.04 8.64 -2.50
N TYR A 175 10.81 9.43 -1.76
CA TYR A 175 10.93 10.87 -2.03
C TYR A 175 12.30 11.41 -1.68
N VAL A 176 12.63 12.56 -2.25
CA VAL A 176 13.83 13.30 -1.90
C VAL A 176 13.48 14.25 -0.75
N HIS A 177 14.02 13.99 0.44
CA HIS A 177 13.81 14.85 1.59
C HIS A 177 14.78 16.03 1.56
N THR A 178 14.24 17.24 1.74
CA THR A 178 15.00 18.49 1.83
C THR A 178 14.61 19.19 3.12
N PRO A 179 15.44 19.14 4.19
CA PRO A 179 15.08 19.60 5.54
C PRO A 179 15.04 21.13 5.69
N GLY A 180 15.41 21.88 4.65
CA GLY A 180 15.44 23.35 4.65
C GLY A 180 16.66 23.93 5.37
N ARG A 181 16.79 25.27 5.35
CA ARG A 181 18.00 25.98 5.83
C ARG A 181 18.34 25.69 7.30
N ALA A 182 17.36 25.79 8.18
CA ALA A 182 17.57 25.70 9.64
C ALA A 182 18.05 24.30 10.05
N GLN A 183 17.35 23.25 9.60
CA GLN A 183 17.75 21.88 9.89
C GLN A 183 19.03 21.48 9.16
N SER A 184 19.29 21.98 7.93
CA SER A 184 20.57 21.73 7.25
C SER A 184 21.75 22.28 8.05
N ALA A 185 21.61 23.48 8.61
CA ALA A 185 22.65 24.05 9.47
C ALA A 185 22.81 23.28 10.78
N TYR A 186 21.70 22.81 11.36
CA TYR A 186 21.74 21.95 12.55
C TYR A 186 22.48 20.62 12.29
N ILE A 187 22.16 19.93 11.19
CA ILE A 187 22.82 18.68 10.81
C ILE A 187 24.32 18.89 10.60
N LYS A 188 24.72 19.97 9.90
CA LYS A 188 26.13 20.34 9.74
C LYS A 188 26.83 20.63 11.08
N ALA A 189 26.15 21.33 12.00
CA ALA A 189 26.70 21.58 13.33
C ALA A 189 26.89 20.30 14.15
N LEU A 190 26.04 19.28 13.96
CA LEU A 190 26.20 17.98 14.61
C LEU A 190 27.48 17.24 14.14
N GLU A 191 27.92 17.43 12.89
CA GLU A 191 29.22 16.90 12.41
C GLU A 191 30.39 17.47 13.23
N GLU A 192 30.27 18.72 13.67
CA GLU A 192 31.22 19.41 14.55
C GLU A 192 30.97 19.13 16.05
N ARG A 193 30.04 18.23 16.39
CA ARG A 193 29.61 17.91 17.76
C ARG A 193 29.00 19.10 18.51
N ARG A 194 28.35 20.01 17.79
CA ARG A 194 27.70 21.20 18.33
C ARG A 194 26.19 21.07 18.22
N THR A 195 25.49 21.39 19.31
CA THR A 195 24.03 21.45 19.31
C THR A 195 23.61 22.89 19.13
N VAL A 196 22.91 23.20 18.03
CA VAL A 196 22.42 24.56 17.75
C VAL A 196 20.89 24.60 17.68
N GLY A 197 20.30 25.71 18.10
CA GLY A 197 18.89 26.01 17.91
C GLY A 197 18.71 27.38 17.26
N GLU A 198 17.46 27.76 17.01
CA GLU A 198 17.13 29.09 16.53
C GLU A 198 16.24 29.83 17.54
N ARG A 199 16.56 31.09 17.78
CA ARG A 199 15.83 31.96 18.72
C ARG A 199 14.67 32.67 18.04
N CYS A 200 13.51 32.64 18.70
CA CYS A 200 12.36 33.42 18.30
C CYS A 200 12.56 34.92 18.59
N PRO A 201 12.35 35.82 17.61
CA PRO A 201 12.47 37.26 17.87
C PRO A 201 11.37 37.78 18.81
N ALA A 202 10.20 37.13 18.86
CA ALA A 202 9.07 37.56 19.69
C ALA A 202 9.15 37.04 21.13
N CYS A 203 9.17 35.72 21.32
CA CYS A 203 9.14 35.11 22.66
C CYS A 203 10.51 34.75 23.23
N ARG A 204 11.59 34.98 22.45
CA ARG A 204 13.00 34.72 22.83
C ARG A 204 13.36 33.27 23.19
N LYS A 205 12.40 32.32 23.09
CA LYS A 205 12.67 30.87 23.21
C LYS A 205 13.60 30.41 22.10
N VAL A 206 14.46 29.45 22.42
CA VAL A 206 15.35 28.76 21.47
C VAL A 206 14.80 27.36 21.24
N TYR A 207 14.59 26.99 19.97
CA TYR A 207 14.07 25.67 19.60
C TYR A 207 15.16 24.78 19.02
N VAL A 208 15.24 23.54 19.53
CA VAL A 208 16.17 22.49 19.11
C VAL A 208 15.38 21.19 18.91
N PRO A 209 15.49 20.49 17.77
CA PRO A 209 16.13 20.96 16.54
C PRO A 209 15.39 22.20 15.97
N PRO A 210 16.10 23.14 15.32
CA PRO A 210 15.48 24.33 14.76
C PRO A 210 14.62 23.99 13.54
N ARG A 211 13.50 24.70 13.38
CA ARG A 211 12.54 24.49 12.28
C ARG A 211 12.49 25.66 11.26
N GLY A 212 13.19 26.76 11.51
CA GLY A 212 13.05 28.00 10.72
C GLY A 212 11.85 28.86 11.12
N ALA A 213 11.02 28.39 12.06
CA ALA A 213 9.89 29.13 12.60
C ALA A 213 9.60 28.73 14.05
N CYS A 214 9.05 29.68 14.81
CA CYS A 214 8.62 29.47 16.19
C CYS A 214 7.24 28.77 16.19
N PRO A 215 7.11 27.53 16.74
CA PRO A 215 5.82 26.83 16.77
C PRO A 215 4.78 27.49 17.70
N THR A 216 5.21 28.34 18.63
CA THR A 216 4.29 29.07 19.52
C THR A 216 3.80 30.38 18.91
N CYS A 217 4.68 31.12 18.23
CA CYS A 217 4.38 32.47 17.73
C CYS A 217 4.07 32.50 16.23
N GLY A 218 4.38 31.44 15.47
CA GLY A 218 4.20 31.39 14.02
C GLY A 218 5.16 32.26 13.21
N VAL A 219 6.15 32.91 13.83
CA VAL A 219 7.11 33.80 13.17
C VAL A 219 8.38 33.08 12.76
N ALA A 220 9.02 33.55 11.69
CA ALA A 220 10.30 33.02 11.23
C ALA A 220 11.40 33.20 12.29
N THR A 221 12.29 32.21 12.38
CA THR A 221 13.48 32.25 13.23
C THR A 221 14.73 32.25 12.36
N ALA A 222 15.72 33.06 12.74
CA ALA A 222 16.95 33.20 11.96
C ALA A 222 18.23 33.29 12.79
N GLU A 223 18.11 33.75 14.04
CA GLU A 223 19.21 33.86 14.98
C GLU A 223 19.60 32.47 15.51
N GLN A 224 20.73 31.93 15.03
CA GLN A 224 21.28 30.69 15.56
C GLN A 224 21.92 30.89 16.92
N VAL A 225 21.69 29.94 17.82
CA VAL A 225 22.20 29.93 19.17
C VAL A 225 22.74 28.54 19.47
N GLU A 226 24.02 28.45 19.80
CA GLU A 226 24.58 27.21 20.32
C GLU A 226 24.03 26.94 21.72
N VAL A 227 23.51 25.73 21.93
CA VAL A 227 23.08 25.25 23.23
C VAL A 227 24.10 24.25 23.73
N GLY A 228 24.43 24.34 25.03
CA GLY A 228 25.38 23.42 25.64
C GLY A 228 24.88 21.96 25.64
N PRO A 229 25.76 20.99 25.89
CA PRO A 229 25.44 19.55 25.84
C PRO A 229 24.63 19.06 27.06
N ARG A 230 24.25 19.95 27.98
CA ARG A 230 23.54 19.63 29.22
C ARG A 230 22.10 20.11 29.11
N GLY A 231 21.18 19.32 29.64
CA GLY A 231 19.76 19.67 29.73
C GLY A 231 19.13 19.12 31.01
N THR A 232 17.88 19.49 31.23
CA THR A 232 17.05 18.96 32.32
C THR A 232 15.94 18.12 31.70
N VAL A 233 15.78 16.88 32.15
CA VAL A 233 14.64 16.04 31.76
C VAL A 233 13.36 16.63 32.35
N THR A 234 12.42 17.00 31.50
CA THR A 234 11.14 17.59 31.93
C THR A 234 9.99 16.59 31.96
N THR A 235 10.08 15.52 31.17
CA THR A 235 9.07 14.45 31.08
C THR A 235 9.76 13.18 30.60
N PHE A 236 9.15 12.02 30.87
CA PHE A 236 9.65 10.72 30.40
C PHE A 236 8.52 9.70 30.36
N CYS A 237 8.71 8.61 29.61
CA CYS A 237 7.88 7.41 29.67
C CYS A 237 8.74 6.14 29.75
N ILE A 238 8.16 5.07 30.31
CA ILE A 238 8.80 3.75 30.40
C ILE A 238 8.19 2.85 29.33
N VAL A 239 9.02 2.41 28.39
CA VAL A 239 8.62 1.49 27.32
C VAL A 239 8.79 0.05 27.81
N ASN A 240 7.67 -0.65 27.93
CA ASN A 240 7.61 -2.05 28.41
C ASN A 240 7.35 -3.06 27.29
N ILE A 241 6.97 -2.59 26.09
CA ILE A 241 6.66 -3.42 24.92
C ILE A 241 7.53 -2.92 23.77
N LYS A 242 8.30 -3.82 23.16
CA LYS A 242 9.02 -3.52 21.93
C LYS A 242 8.04 -3.47 20.76
N ALA A 243 8.06 -2.41 19.96
CA ALA A 243 7.29 -2.41 18.74
C ALA A 243 7.91 -3.42 17.76
N ALA A 244 7.11 -4.21 17.04
CA ALA A 244 7.63 -5.28 16.19
C ALA A 244 8.62 -4.79 15.10
N HIS A 245 8.57 -3.50 14.75
CA HIS A 245 9.45 -2.84 13.78
C HIS A 245 10.69 -2.17 14.41
N THR A 246 10.89 -2.23 15.73
CA THR A 246 12.09 -1.69 16.41
C THR A 246 13.28 -2.64 16.33
N ALA A 247 13.39 -3.46 15.27
CA ALA A 247 14.51 -4.36 15.06
C ALA A 247 15.88 -3.62 15.04
N ASN A 248 15.88 -2.30 14.86
CA ASN A 248 17.07 -1.45 14.86
C ASN A 248 17.41 -0.80 16.23
N LEU A 249 16.72 -1.17 17.31
CA LEU A 249 17.08 -0.71 18.67
C LEU A 249 17.48 -1.92 19.51
N ASP A 250 18.80 -2.13 19.68
CA ASP A 250 19.43 -3.08 20.61
C ASP A 250 19.20 -2.69 22.09
N ILE A 251 18.02 -2.19 22.41
CA ILE A 251 17.65 -1.68 23.73
C ILE A 251 16.73 -2.73 24.37
N GLU A 252 17.13 -3.25 25.53
CA GLU A 252 16.30 -4.17 26.31
C GLU A 252 15.13 -3.43 26.96
N VAL A 253 13.99 -4.12 27.10
CA VAL A 253 12.86 -3.60 27.87
C VAL A 253 12.99 -4.02 29.34
N PRO A 254 12.61 -3.15 30.29
CA PRO A 254 12.10 -1.80 30.09
C PRO A 254 13.21 -0.76 29.84
N TYR A 255 12.93 0.27 29.02
CA TYR A 255 13.80 1.44 28.88
C TYR A 255 13.04 2.77 29.03
N VAL A 256 13.78 3.83 29.38
CA VAL A 256 13.24 5.18 29.53
C VAL A 256 13.40 5.96 28.22
N TYR A 257 12.31 6.56 27.74
CA TYR A 257 12.33 7.55 26.66
C TYR A 257 12.00 8.92 27.26
N ALA A 258 12.89 9.90 27.07
CA ALA A 258 12.85 11.21 27.73
C ALA A 258 13.16 12.34 26.73
#